data_AF-A0A974X8D2-F1
#
_entry.id   AF-A0A974X8D2-F1
#
_cell.length_a   1.000
_cell.length_b   1.000
_cell.length_c   1.000
_cell.angle_alpha   90.00
_cell.angle_beta   90.00
_cell.angle_gamma   90.00
#
_symmetry.space_group_name_H-M   'P 1'
#
loop_
_entity.id
_entity.type
_entity.pdbx_description
1 polymer ?
#
loop_
_entity_poly.entity_id
_entity_poly.type
_entity_poly.pdbx_seq_one_letter_code
_entity_poly.pdbx_strand_id
1 'polypeptide(L)'
;MRLNKKIIGKILIIILIVLFILAVIFYFCLKYSIEHMFDEDINTRKEIIQTDLGDSFLIEYAIHNFPRITTFISFKNSNNEKQLESRTIRGEFEKQSIQTILDTENIRCYLIYNTFLFKIGNKYGAIDIDDIDLIDIDDNIYPERKSSFKQVAKALVATKDWRWIKVCAEFLIKEGDEDMKQAIERYAFGKFTPEELEINKGNEITEDDMIYFSIELLE
;
A
#
# COMPACT_ATOMS: atom_id res chain seq x y z
N MET A 1 -50.52 -31.30 38.60
CA MET A 1 -50.01 -30.42 39.67
C MET A 1 -49.88 -29.01 39.10
N ARG A 2 -50.83 -28.10 39.37
CA ARG A 2 -50.80 -26.73 38.82
C ARG A 2 -49.82 -25.90 39.65
N LEU A 3 -48.67 -25.53 39.10
CA LEU A 3 -47.76 -24.60 39.78
C LEU A 3 -48.50 -23.29 40.05
N ASN A 4 -48.42 -22.82 41.30
CA ASN A 4 -49.04 -21.58 41.73
C ASN A 4 -48.49 -20.41 40.91
N LYS A 5 -49.37 -19.60 40.29
CA LYS A 5 -48.99 -18.44 39.47
C LYS A 5 -48.04 -17.48 40.20
N LYS A 6 -48.15 -17.37 41.53
CA LYS A 6 -47.23 -16.58 42.37
C LYS A 6 -45.81 -17.16 42.44
N ILE A 7 -45.65 -18.47 42.34
CA ILE A 7 -44.35 -19.15 42.34
C ILE A 7 -43.68 -18.97 40.96
N ILE A 8 -44.45 -19.10 39.88
CA ILE A 8 -43.96 -18.89 38.51
C ILE A 8 -43.46 -17.45 38.32
N GLY A 9 -44.20 -16.45 38.84
CA GLY A 9 -43.78 -15.05 38.77
C GLY A 9 -42.47 -14.76 39.52
N LYS A 10 -42.27 -15.38 40.69
CA LYS A 10 -41.01 -15.25 41.46
C LYS A 10 -39.83 -15.89 40.73
N ILE A 11 -40.03 -17.06 40.12
CA ILE A 11 -39.00 -17.75 39.33
C ILE A 11 -38.59 -16.90 38.12
N LEU A 12 -39.55 -16.30 37.41
CA LEU A 12 -39.28 -15.39 36.28
C LEU A 12 -38.44 -14.18 36.68
N ILE A 13 -38.75 -13.56 37.83
CA ILE A 13 -37.97 -12.42 38.36
C ILE A 13 -36.52 -12.85 38.66
N ILE A 14 -36.33 -14.01 39.30
CA ILE A 14 -34.99 -14.53 39.59
C ILE A 14 -34.21 -14.78 38.29
N ILE A 15 -34.83 -15.38 37.28
CA ILE A 15 -34.19 -15.62 35.98
C ILE A 15 -33.77 -14.31 35.33
N LEU A 16 -34.63 -13.28 35.35
CA LEU A 16 -34.30 -11.95 34.81
C LEU A 16 -33.12 -11.31 35.53
N ILE A 17 -33.06 -11.41 36.86
CA ILE A 17 -31.93 -10.90 37.65
C ILE A 17 -30.64 -11.63 37.29
N VAL A 18 -30.68 -12.96 37.17
CA VAL A 18 -29.50 -13.76 36.77
C VAL A 18 -29.03 -13.39 35.36
N LEU A 19 -29.95 -13.25 34.40
CA LEU A 19 -29.62 -12.84 33.03
C LEU A 19 -29.01 -11.43 33.00
N PHE A 20 -29.53 -10.51 33.80
CA PHE A 20 -28.97 -9.16 33.91
C PHE A 20 -27.55 -9.18 34.47
N ILE A 21 -27.31 -9.95 35.54
CA ILE A 21 -25.96 -10.12 36.11
C ILE A 21 -25.01 -10.72 35.08
N LEU A 22 -25.42 -11.77 34.36
CA LEU A 22 -24.61 -12.38 33.30
C LEU A 22 -24.31 -11.40 32.16
N ALA A 23 -25.28 -10.59 31.74
CA ALA A 23 -25.08 -9.58 30.71
C ALA A 23 -24.08 -8.50 31.15
N VAL A 24 -24.14 -8.07 32.42
CA VAL A 24 -23.19 -7.11 32.99
C VAL A 24 -21.78 -7.71 33.06
N ILE A 25 -21.64 -8.94 33.56
CA ILE A 25 -20.35 -9.65 33.58
C ILE A 25 -19.80 -9.80 32.16
N PHE A 26 -20.62 -10.22 31.21
CA PHE A 26 -20.23 -10.37 29.82
C PHE A 26 -19.77 -9.04 29.22
N TYR A 27 -20.49 -7.95 29.47
CA TYR A 27 -20.09 -6.60 29.04
C TYR A 27 -18.72 -6.21 29.60
N PHE A 28 -18.46 -6.45 30.89
CA PHE A 28 -17.16 -6.14 31.49
C PHE A 28 -16.04 -7.03 30.95
N CYS A 29 -16.28 -8.33 30.74
CA CYS A 29 -15.31 -9.22 30.11
C CYS A 29 -15.00 -8.79 28.68
N LEU A 30 -16.02 -8.41 27.90
CA LEU A 30 -15.85 -7.97 26.52
C LEU A 30 -15.10 -6.64 26.46
N LYS A 31 -15.43 -5.69 27.34
CA LYS A 31 -14.70 -4.42 27.47
C LYS A 31 -13.24 -4.64 27.85
N TYR A 32 -12.97 -5.45 28.88
CA TYR A 32 -11.61 -5.75 29.32
C TYR A 32 -10.79 -6.41 28.21
N SER A 33 -11.39 -7.39 27.53
CA SER A 33 -10.76 -8.04 26.38
C SER A 33 -10.48 -7.04 25.27
N ILE A 34 -11.39 -6.15 24.90
CA ILE A 34 -11.13 -5.14 23.86
C ILE A 34 -10.03 -4.17 24.28
N GLU A 35 -10.04 -3.68 25.51
CA GLU A 35 -9.05 -2.71 26.02
C GLU A 35 -7.64 -3.30 26.08
N HIS A 36 -7.48 -4.61 26.36
CA HIS A 36 -6.17 -5.29 26.45
C HIS A 36 -5.82 -6.12 25.21
N MET A 37 -6.75 -6.29 24.27
CA MET A 37 -6.48 -6.93 22.98
C MET A 37 -5.62 -6.03 22.08
N PHE A 38 -5.65 -4.72 22.33
CA PHE A 38 -4.78 -3.73 21.71
C PHE A 38 -3.66 -3.30 22.67
N ASP A 39 -3.02 -4.27 23.34
CA ASP A 39 -1.82 -4.00 24.13
C ASP A 39 -0.83 -3.17 23.28
N GLU A 40 -0.27 -2.16 23.96
CA GLU A 40 0.53 -1.05 23.46
C GLU A 40 1.54 -1.44 22.38
N ASP A 41 1.81 -0.52 21.43
CA ASP A 41 2.85 -0.69 20.42
C ASP A 41 4.14 -1.23 21.07
N ILE A 42 4.59 -2.40 20.63
CA ILE A 42 5.85 -3.02 21.11
C ILE A 42 6.99 -2.01 20.96
N ASN A 43 6.95 -1.23 19.89
CA ASN A 43 7.91 -0.20 19.58
C ASN A 43 7.30 0.82 18.63
N THR A 44 7.45 2.10 18.94
CA THR A 44 7.18 3.19 18.00
C THR A 44 8.49 3.93 17.74
N ARG A 45 8.88 4.06 16.48
CA ARG A 45 10.09 4.78 16.08
C ARG A 45 9.80 5.77 14.98
N LYS A 46 10.61 6.82 14.95
CA LYS A 46 10.64 7.84 13.91
C LYS A 46 12.06 7.99 13.41
N GLU A 47 12.25 7.96 12.10
CA GLU A 47 13.54 8.19 11.48
C GLU A 47 13.42 9.08 10.25
N ILE A 48 14.41 9.94 10.04
CA ILE A 48 14.54 10.70 8.80
C ILE A 48 15.47 9.92 7.88
N ILE A 49 14.99 9.59 6.69
CA ILE A 49 15.79 9.04 5.62
C ILE A 49 16.11 10.16 4.64
N GLN A 50 17.39 10.46 4.53
CA GLN A 50 17.93 11.37 3.52
C GLN A 50 18.48 10.56 2.36
N THR A 51 18.09 10.92 1.14
CA THR A 51 18.57 10.30 -0.10
C THR A 51 19.89 10.92 -0.55
N ASP A 52 20.62 10.24 -1.43
CA ASP A 52 21.87 10.75 -2.02
C ASP A 52 21.67 12.05 -2.82
N LEU A 53 20.43 12.31 -3.26
CA LEU A 53 20.04 13.51 -3.99
C LEU A 53 19.59 14.67 -3.07
N GLY A 54 19.71 14.49 -1.75
CA GLY A 54 19.40 15.48 -0.73
C GLY A 54 17.92 15.55 -0.33
N ASP A 55 17.06 14.70 -0.88
CA ASP A 55 15.65 14.65 -0.50
C ASP A 55 15.47 13.90 0.81
N SER A 56 14.52 14.35 1.64
CA SER A 56 14.35 13.83 2.99
C SER A 56 12.91 13.40 3.26
N PHE A 57 12.74 12.18 3.75
CA PHE A 57 11.46 11.59 4.11
C PHE A 57 11.48 11.22 5.59
N LEU A 58 10.35 11.40 6.28
CA LEU A 58 10.16 10.94 7.64
C LEU A 58 9.42 9.60 7.59
N ILE A 59 10.00 8.56 8.17
CA ILE A 59 9.37 7.25 8.34
C ILE A 59 9.02 7.09 9.80
N GLU A 60 7.75 6.83 10.07
CA GLU A 60 7.28 6.43 11.39
C GLU A 60 6.82 4.99 11.31
N TYR A 61 7.24 4.15 12.25
CA TYR A 61 6.74 2.78 12.31
C TYR A 61 6.37 2.36 13.74
N ALA A 62 5.28 1.61 13.82
CA ALA A 62 4.73 1.05 15.04
C ALA A 62 4.60 -0.47 14.88
N ILE A 63 5.17 -1.23 15.80
CA ILE A 63 5.08 -2.69 15.81
C ILE A 63 3.98 -3.10 16.77
N HIS A 64 3.01 -3.88 16.30
CA HIS A 64 1.89 -4.40 17.08
C HIS A 64 2.04 -5.92 17.24
N ASN A 65 1.70 -6.48 18.40
CA ASN A 65 1.86 -7.93 18.68
C ASN A 65 0.56 -8.75 18.53
N PHE A 66 -0.54 -8.14 18.10
CA PHE A 66 -1.84 -8.81 18.11
C PHE A 66 -2.65 -8.53 16.84
N PRO A 67 -3.28 -9.55 16.21
CA PRO A 67 -3.28 -10.98 16.55
C PRO A 67 -2.01 -11.75 16.13
N ARG A 68 -1.09 -11.08 15.44
CA ARG A 68 0.27 -11.51 15.06
C ARG A 68 1.15 -10.28 14.99
N ILE A 69 2.47 -10.44 14.99
CA ILE A 69 3.40 -9.32 14.80
C ILE A 69 3.13 -8.67 13.44
N THR A 70 2.78 -7.40 13.48
CA THR A 70 2.62 -6.54 12.30
C THR A 70 3.34 -5.22 12.55
N THR A 71 3.78 -4.58 11.48
CA THR A 71 4.35 -3.24 11.54
C THR A 71 3.51 -2.31 10.68
N PHE A 72 2.96 -1.27 11.30
CA PHE A 72 2.42 -0.12 10.59
C PHE A 72 3.57 0.82 10.22
N ILE A 73 3.68 1.20 8.96
CA ILE A 73 4.71 2.10 8.43
C ILE A 73 4.00 3.30 7.81
N SER A 74 4.39 4.50 8.21
CA SER A 74 3.90 5.76 7.65
C SER A 74 5.05 6.54 7.04
N PHE A 75 4.89 6.90 5.77
CA PHE A 75 5.80 7.75 5.03
C PHE A 75 5.26 9.19 5.04
N LYS A 76 6.10 10.13 5.45
CA LYS A 76 5.76 11.55 5.59
C LYS A 76 6.81 12.42 4.91
N ASN A 77 6.40 13.60 4.49
CA ASN A 77 7.35 14.64 4.10
C ASN A 77 8.06 15.16 5.35
N SER A 78 9.40 15.10 5.37
CA SER A 78 10.20 15.52 6.53
C SER A 78 10.07 17.02 6.86
N ASN A 79 9.71 17.86 5.88
CA ASN A 79 9.65 19.32 6.06
C ASN A 79 8.40 19.79 6.80
N ASN A 80 7.28 19.06 6.69
CA ASN A 80 5.98 19.49 7.23
C ASN A 80 5.17 18.36 7.87
N GLU A 81 5.76 17.17 8.00
CA GLU A 81 5.14 15.95 8.53
C GLU A 81 3.82 15.55 7.84
N LYS A 82 3.53 16.08 6.65
CA LYS A 82 2.35 15.66 5.87
C LYS A 82 2.51 14.19 5.50
N GLN A 83 1.53 13.38 5.89
CA GLN A 83 1.45 11.98 5.50
C GLN A 83 1.31 11.86 3.97
N LEU A 84 2.17 11.03 3.40
CA LEU A 84 2.23 10.72 1.98
C LEU A 84 1.56 9.37 1.73
N GLU A 85 2.02 8.34 2.45
CA GLU A 85 1.48 6.98 2.38
C GLU A 85 1.57 6.26 3.73
N SER A 86 0.77 5.22 3.90
CA SER A 86 0.95 4.27 4.99
C SER A 86 0.60 2.86 4.58
N ARG A 87 1.35 1.87 5.09
CA ARG A 87 1.08 0.45 4.87
C ARG A 87 1.25 -0.35 6.14
N THR A 88 0.66 -1.54 6.15
CA THR A 88 0.89 -2.53 7.20
C THR A 88 1.61 -3.74 6.60
N ILE A 89 2.73 -4.13 7.19
CA ILE A 89 3.46 -5.35 6.84
C ILE A 89 3.30 -6.39 7.94
N ARG A 90 3.47 -7.67 7.57
CA ARG A 90 3.55 -8.77 8.54
C ARG A 90 5.00 -8.90 9.01
N GLY A 91 5.19 -9.08 10.31
CA GLY A 91 6.51 -9.18 10.94
C GLY A 91 7.04 -7.84 11.42
N GLU A 92 8.31 -7.86 11.84
CA GLU A 92 9.03 -6.70 12.36
C GLU A 92 9.52 -5.79 11.23
N PHE A 93 9.72 -4.51 11.56
CA PHE A 93 10.36 -3.56 10.66
C PHE A 93 11.85 -3.87 10.52
N GLU A 94 12.26 -4.34 9.35
CA GLU A 94 13.67 -4.43 8.97
C GLU A 94 14.05 -3.25 8.10
N LYS A 95 14.98 -2.41 8.55
CA LYS A 95 15.42 -1.21 7.82
C LYS A 95 15.94 -1.57 6.42
N GLN A 96 15.34 -0.99 5.38
CA GLN A 96 15.76 -1.11 3.99
C GLN A 96 16.48 0.15 3.52
N SER A 97 17.44 -0.02 2.62
CA SER A 97 18.04 1.10 1.89
C SER A 97 17.03 1.69 0.92
N ILE A 98 16.92 3.02 0.90
CA ILE A 98 16.17 3.71 -0.15
C ILE A 98 16.97 3.64 -1.46
N GLN A 99 16.34 3.13 -2.52
CA GLN A 99 16.98 3.02 -3.83
C GLN A 99 16.50 4.15 -4.73
N THR A 100 17.42 4.87 -5.38
CA THR A 100 17.06 5.81 -6.44
C THR A 100 16.72 5.03 -7.71
N ILE A 101 15.49 5.22 -8.21
CA ILE A 101 14.99 4.57 -9.43
C ILE A 101 14.98 5.53 -10.62
N LEU A 102 14.69 6.80 -10.36
CA LEU A 102 14.64 7.84 -11.38
C LEU A 102 15.22 9.14 -10.81
N ASP A 103 16.14 9.75 -11.57
CA ASP A 103 16.66 11.08 -11.29
C ASP A 103 16.65 11.91 -12.57
N THR A 104 15.70 12.83 -12.64
CA THR A 104 15.59 13.83 -13.72
C THR A 104 15.50 15.21 -13.08
N GLU A 105 15.68 16.26 -13.89
CA GLU A 105 15.62 17.66 -13.41
C GLU A 105 14.31 17.97 -12.66
N ASN A 106 13.18 17.40 -13.10
CA ASN A 106 11.86 17.72 -12.59
C ASN A 106 11.23 16.61 -11.73
N ILE A 107 11.66 15.36 -11.89
CA ILE A 107 11.08 14.18 -11.23
C ILE A 107 12.20 13.33 -10.64
N ARG A 108 12.09 13.06 -9.35
CA ARG A 108 12.89 12.06 -8.64
C ARG A 108 11.98 10.99 -8.08
N CYS A 109 12.34 9.73 -8.25
CA CYS A 109 11.61 8.59 -7.72
C CYS A 109 12.56 7.63 -7.02
N TYR A 110 12.12 7.15 -5.87
CA TYR A 110 12.83 6.25 -5.00
C TYR A 110 11.94 5.04 -4.69
N LEU A 111 12.57 3.90 -4.41
CA LEU A 111 11.88 2.69 -3.98
C LEU A 111 12.35 2.32 -2.58
N ILE A 112 11.38 2.07 -1.70
CA ILE A 112 11.61 1.50 -0.38
C ILE A 112 10.36 0.71 0.03
N TYR A 113 10.51 -0.52 0.53
CA TYR A 113 9.39 -1.37 0.96
C TYR A 113 8.24 -1.50 -0.05
N ASN A 114 8.55 -1.76 -1.33
CA ASN A 114 7.52 -1.84 -2.38
C ASN A 114 6.65 -0.57 -2.49
N THR A 115 7.16 0.57 -2.00
CA THR A 115 6.51 1.88 -2.08
C THR A 115 7.42 2.81 -2.89
N PHE A 116 6.84 3.45 -3.91
CA PHE A 116 7.50 4.55 -4.59
C PHE A 116 7.36 5.81 -3.74
N LEU A 117 8.49 6.42 -3.39
CA LEU A 117 8.55 7.76 -2.85
C LEU A 117 9.04 8.69 -3.96
N PHE A 118 8.37 9.80 -4.21
CA PHE A 118 8.73 10.65 -5.34
C PHE A 118 8.58 12.13 -5.04
N LYS A 119 9.29 12.92 -5.84
CA LYS A 119 9.27 14.38 -5.81
C LYS A 119 9.12 14.92 -7.23
N ILE A 120 8.14 15.81 -7.41
CA ILE A 120 7.90 16.54 -8.66
C ILE A 120 8.02 18.03 -8.36
N GLY A 121 9.09 18.68 -8.82
CA GLY A 121 9.43 20.03 -8.39
C GLY A 121 9.57 20.10 -6.86
N ASN A 122 8.68 20.82 -6.18
CA ASN A 122 8.65 20.90 -4.70
C ASN A 122 7.58 20.03 -4.03
N LYS A 123 6.85 19.22 -4.80
CA LYS A 123 5.77 18.37 -4.28
C LYS A 123 6.28 16.96 -4.02
N TYR A 124 6.08 16.48 -2.81
CA TYR A 124 6.37 15.10 -2.43
C TYR A 124 5.12 14.25 -2.56
N GLY A 125 5.29 13.01 -2.98
CA GLY A 125 4.24 12.01 -3.05
C GLY A 125 4.80 10.62 -2.73
N ALA A 126 3.88 9.70 -2.48
CA ALA A 126 4.20 8.30 -2.27
C ALA A 126 3.05 7.43 -2.79
N ILE A 127 3.37 6.22 -3.21
CA ILE A 127 2.38 5.22 -3.58
C ILE A 127 2.91 3.81 -3.34
N ASP A 128 2.08 2.95 -2.74
CA ASP A 128 2.38 1.52 -2.67
C ASP A 128 2.21 0.90 -4.06
N ILE A 129 3.16 0.06 -4.48
CA ILE A 129 3.08 -0.62 -5.78
C ILE A 129 1.83 -1.49 -5.83
N ASP A 130 1.45 -2.10 -4.70
CA ASP A 130 0.27 -2.96 -4.60
C ASP A 130 -1.04 -2.16 -4.76
N ASP A 131 -1.00 -0.84 -4.55
CA ASP A 131 -2.16 0.05 -4.67
C ASP A 131 -2.30 0.66 -6.06
N ILE A 132 -1.33 0.47 -6.96
CA ILE A 132 -1.36 1.09 -8.30
C ILE A 132 -2.60 0.66 -9.09
N ASP A 133 -2.94 -0.63 -9.05
CA ASP A 133 -4.10 -1.18 -9.75
C ASP A 133 -5.44 -0.70 -9.15
N LEU A 134 -5.43 -0.32 -7.86
CA LEU A 134 -6.60 0.19 -7.15
C LEU A 134 -6.90 1.66 -7.49
N ILE A 135 -5.93 2.41 -8.02
CA ILE A 135 -6.10 3.82 -8.39
C ILE A 135 -7.26 3.99 -9.39
N ASP A 136 -7.48 3.01 -10.27
CA ASP A 136 -8.48 3.10 -11.33
C ASP A 136 -9.87 2.60 -10.93
N ILE A 137 -9.99 1.88 -9.81
CA ILE A 137 -11.27 1.33 -9.36
C ILE A 137 -12.13 2.40 -8.69
N ASP A 138 -11.51 3.45 -8.15
CA ASP A 138 -12.23 4.52 -7.45
C ASP A 138 -11.66 5.93 -7.72
N ASP A 139 -11.90 6.41 -8.94
CA ASP A 139 -11.56 7.77 -9.39
C ASP A 139 -12.04 8.89 -8.44
N ASN A 140 -13.04 8.61 -7.60
CA ASN A 140 -13.64 9.61 -6.71
C ASN A 140 -12.98 9.69 -5.33
N ILE A 141 -12.24 8.67 -4.89
CA ILE A 141 -11.68 8.65 -3.53
C ILE A 141 -10.30 9.32 -3.47
N TYR A 142 -9.43 9.19 -4.49
CA TYR A 142 -8.05 9.72 -4.43
C TYR A 142 -7.51 10.38 -5.72
N PRO A 143 -8.17 11.43 -6.27
CA PRO A 143 -7.77 12.07 -7.52
C PRO A 143 -6.37 12.72 -7.48
N GLU A 144 -5.93 13.22 -6.32
CA GLU A 144 -4.60 13.82 -6.17
C GLU A 144 -3.46 12.80 -6.29
N ARG A 145 -3.67 11.58 -5.77
CA ARG A 145 -2.69 10.47 -5.88
C ARG A 145 -2.53 10.05 -7.34
N LYS A 146 -3.66 9.85 -8.01
CA LYS A 146 -3.72 9.52 -9.44
C LYS A 146 -3.00 10.54 -10.33
N SER A 147 -3.34 11.83 -10.18
CA SER A 147 -2.77 12.91 -10.99
C SER A 147 -1.25 13.09 -10.80
N SER A 148 -0.77 12.98 -9.56
CA SER A 148 0.66 13.11 -9.27
C SER A 148 1.46 11.89 -9.73
N PHE A 149 0.92 10.68 -9.55
CA PHE A 149 1.60 9.46 -9.98
C PHE A 149 1.68 9.31 -11.50
N LYS A 150 0.69 9.77 -12.28
CA LYS A 150 0.71 9.70 -13.76
C LYS A 150 1.99 10.24 -14.39
N GLN A 151 2.51 11.36 -13.88
CA GLN A 151 3.77 11.94 -14.38
C GLN A 151 4.98 11.05 -14.05
N VAL A 152 5.00 10.45 -12.86
CA VAL A 152 6.05 9.54 -12.42
C VAL A 152 6.00 8.25 -13.23
N ALA A 153 4.83 7.65 -13.41
CA ALA A 153 4.63 6.44 -14.20
C ALA A 153 5.12 6.60 -15.64
N LYS A 154 4.76 7.71 -16.32
CA LYS A 154 5.28 8.03 -17.65
C LYS A 154 6.80 8.13 -17.67
N ALA A 155 7.38 8.81 -16.68
CA ALA A 155 8.83 8.98 -16.61
C ALA A 155 9.57 7.66 -16.32
N LEU A 156 8.98 6.78 -15.50
CA LEU A 156 9.48 5.43 -15.24
C LEU A 156 9.44 4.57 -16.51
N VAL A 157 8.32 4.55 -17.24
CA VAL A 157 8.20 3.82 -18.52
C VAL A 157 9.21 4.33 -19.56
N ALA A 158 9.45 5.64 -19.60
CA ALA A 158 10.40 6.25 -20.53
C ALA A 158 11.85 5.78 -20.32
N THR A 159 12.18 5.20 -19.16
CA THR A 159 13.49 4.55 -18.92
C THR A 159 13.68 3.26 -19.70
N LYS A 160 12.61 2.72 -20.30
CA LYS A 160 12.58 1.45 -21.03
C LYS A 160 12.94 0.21 -20.20
N ASP A 161 13.06 0.35 -18.89
CA ASP A 161 13.28 -0.76 -17.97
C ASP A 161 11.96 -1.51 -17.71
N TRP A 162 11.93 -2.78 -18.09
CA TRP A 162 10.74 -3.62 -18.06
C TRP A 162 10.21 -3.88 -16.66
N ARG A 163 11.04 -3.74 -15.62
CA ARG A 163 10.57 -3.81 -14.23
C ARG A 163 9.54 -2.73 -13.97
N TRP A 164 9.76 -1.52 -14.49
CA TRP A 164 8.85 -0.40 -14.29
C TRP A 164 7.74 -0.35 -15.32
N ILE A 165 7.99 -0.79 -16.55
CA ILE A 165 6.93 -0.97 -17.55
C ILE A 165 5.88 -1.92 -17.01
N LYS A 166 6.28 -3.09 -16.50
CA LYS A 166 5.35 -4.08 -15.94
C LYS A 166 4.50 -3.50 -14.80
N VAL A 167 5.10 -2.68 -13.94
CA VAL A 167 4.40 -2.05 -12.81
C VAL A 167 3.45 -0.92 -13.24
N CYS A 168 3.78 -0.16 -14.27
CA CYS A 168 3.06 1.07 -14.62
C CYS A 168 2.13 0.96 -15.84
N ALA A 169 2.30 -0.06 -16.69
CA ALA A 169 1.62 -0.14 -17.98
C ALA A 169 0.10 -0.19 -17.85
N GLU A 170 -0.41 -1.05 -16.95
CA GLU A 170 -1.85 -1.23 -16.77
C GLU A 170 -2.53 0.07 -16.33
N PHE A 171 -1.99 0.71 -15.29
CA PHE A 171 -2.44 2.01 -14.82
C PHE A 171 -2.45 3.06 -15.95
N LEU A 172 -1.37 3.17 -16.73
CA LEU A 172 -1.29 4.15 -17.81
C LEU A 172 -2.30 3.87 -18.94
N ILE A 173 -2.53 2.60 -19.30
CA ILE A 173 -3.52 2.22 -20.31
C ILE A 173 -4.94 2.56 -19.84
N LYS A 174 -5.28 2.21 -18.60
CA LYS A 174 -6.57 2.58 -17.98
C LYS A 174 -6.76 4.09 -17.94
N GLU A 175 -5.66 4.83 -17.77
CA GLU A 175 -5.60 6.29 -17.84
C GLU A 175 -5.68 6.92 -19.23
N GLY A 176 -5.92 6.11 -20.26
CA GLY A 176 -6.05 6.55 -21.65
C GLY A 176 -4.73 7.01 -22.27
N ASP A 177 -3.60 6.48 -21.80
CA ASP A 177 -2.30 6.76 -22.39
C ASP A 177 -2.10 5.96 -23.69
N GLU A 178 -2.38 6.61 -24.82
CA GLU A 178 -2.26 6.00 -26.16
C GLU A 178 -0.83 5.60 -26.52
N ASP A 179 0.19 6.33 -26.03
CA ASP A 179 1.60 6.00 -26.30
C ASP A 179 1.98 4.69 -25.58
N MET A 180 1.53 4.53 -24.33
CA MET A 180 1.70 3.28 -23.59
C MET A 180 0.98 2.12 -24.26
N LYS A 181 -0.27 2.33 -24.70
CA LYS A 181 -1.05 1.31 -25.40
C LYS A 181 -0.35 0.85 -26.68
N GLN A 182 0.13 1.77 -27.51
CA GLN A 182 0.88 1.45 -28.73
C GLN A 182 2.19 0.71 -28.42
N ALA A 183 2.87 1.06 -27.33
CA ALA A 183 4.06 0.34 -26.90
C ALA A 183 3.72 -1.11 -26.51
N ILE A 184 2.68 -1.35 -25.71
CA ILE A 184 2.22 -2.70 -25.34
C ILE A 184 1.78 -3.50 -26.56
N GLU A 185 1.01 -2.91 -27.49
CA GLU A 185 0.65 -3.56 -28.75
C GLU A 185 1.88 -4.00 -29.54
N ARG A 186 2.89 -3.14 -29.65
CA ARG A 186 4.14 -3.47 -30.32
C ARG A 186 4.87 -4.63 -29.61
N TYR A 187 4.93 -4.63 -28.28
CA TYR A 187 5.57 -5.68 -27.50
C TYR A 187 4.85 -7.01 -27.60
N ALA A 188 3.51 -7.03 -27.67
CA ALA A 188 2.72 -8.24 -27.91
C ALA A 188 3.07 -8.93 -29.25
N PHE A 189 3.57 -8.17 -30.24
CA PHE A 189 4.08 -8.71 -31.50
C PHE A 189 5.59 -9.05 -31.48
N GLY A 190 6.23 -9.02 -30.32
CA GLY A 190 7.67 -9.27 -30.18
C GLY A 190 8.56 -8.20 -30.84
N LYS A 191 8.04 -6.99 -31.05
CA LYS A 191 8.78 -5.94 -31.77
C LYS A 191 9.50 -5.04 -30.78
N PHE A 192 10.69 -5.44 -30.32
CA PHE A 192 11.51 -4.61 -29.42
C PHE A 192 12.53 -3.78 -30.19
N THR A 193 12.87 -2.60 -29.67
CA THR A 193 14.00 -1.82 -30.15
C THR A 193 15.30 -2.41 -29.58
N PRO A 194 16.45 -2.24 -30.27
CA PRO A 194 17.73 -2.70 -29.74
C PRO A 194 18.09 -2.10 -28.38
N GLU A 195 17.68 -0.85 -28.14
CA GLU A 195 17.91 -0.16 -26.87
C GLU A 195 17.11 -0.79 -25.72
N GLU A 196 15.84 -1.14 -25.96
CA GLU A 196 15.02 -1.85 -24.96
C GLU A 196 15.62 -3.21 -24.61
N LEU A 197 16.08 -3.97 -25.61
CA LEU A 197 16.70 -5.27 -25.36
C LEU A 197 18.01 -5.14 -24.58
N GLU A 198 18.83 -4.13 -24.87
CA GLU A 198 20.10 -3.93 -24.17
C GLU A 198 19.90 -3.45 -22.72
N ILE A 199 18.94 -2.53 -22.47
CA ILE A 199 18.61 -2.06 -21.10
C ILE A 199 18.14 -3.21 -20.22
N ASN A 200 17.45 -4.19 -20.81
CA ASN A 200 16.83 -5.28 -20.07
C ASN A 200 17.65 -6.57 -20.09
N LYS A 201 18.87 -6.49 -20.62
CA LYS A 201 19.77 -7.62 -20.73
C LYS A 201 20.26 -8.06 -19.35
N GLY A 202 19.95 -9.30 -19.00
CA GLY A 202 20.30 -9.86 -17.69
C GLY A 202 19.30 -9.52 -16.58
N ASN A 203 18.19 -8.85 -16.90
CA ASN A 203 17.02 -8.84 -16.01
C ASN A 203 16.43 -10.24 -15.91
N GLU A 204 15.73 -10.53 -14.81
CA GLU A 204 14.98 -11.79 -14.64
C GLU A 204 13.78 -11.89 -15.60
N ILE A 205 13.32 -10.75 -16.14
CA ILE A 205 12.24 -10.65 -17.11
C ILE A 205 12.80 -10.96 -18.50
N THR A 206 12.41 -12.10 -19.07
CA THR A 206 12.81 -12.53 -20.41
C THR A 206 11.96 -11.88 -21.49
N GLU A 207 12.43 -11.90 -22.74
CA GLU A 207 11.65 -11.39 -23.89
C GLU A 207 10.28 -12.08 -24.01
N ASP A 208 10.22 -13.39 -23.77
CA ASP A 208 8.97 -14.16 -23.77
C ASP A 208 8.02 -13.67 -22.66
N ASP A 209 8.53 -13.35 -21.47
CA ASP A 209 7.73 -12.78 -20.37
C ASP A 209 7.15 -11.40 -20.75
N MET A 210 7.94 -10.57 -21.44
CA MET A 210 7.52 -9.25 -21.91
C MET A 210 6.38 -9.39 -22.93
N ILE A 211 6.50 -10.31 -23.88
CA ILE A 211 5.47 -10.60 -24.89
C ILE A 211 4.20 -11.12 -24.19
N TYR A 212 4.34 -12.12 -23.32
CA TYR A 212 3.22 -12.73 -22.62
C TYR A 212 2.43 -11.71 -21.80
N PHE A 213 3.12 -10.92 -20.97
CA PHE A 213 2.52 -9.85 -20.19
C PHE A 213 1.79 -8.84 -21.08
N SER A 214 2.38 -8.49 -22.23
CA SER A 214 1.78 -7.52 -23.16
C SER A 214 0.51 -8.05 -23.82
N ILE A 215 0.44 -9.36 -24.11
CA ILE A 215 -0.76 -10.00 -24.62
C ILE A 215 -1.85 -10.01 -23.54
N GLU A 216 -1.50 -10.44 -22.32
CA GLU A 216 -2.43 -10.50 -21.18
C GLU A 216 -3.06 -9.14 -20.89
N LEU A 217 -2.30 -8.05 -21.03
CA LEU A 217 -2.78 -6.70 -20.77
C LEU A 217 -3.72 -6.13 -21.87
N LEU A 218 -3.74 -6.73 -23.06
CA LEU A 218 -4.59 -6.31 -24.18
C LEU A 218 -5.89 -7.12 -24.32
N GLU A 219 -6.00 -8.25 -23.61
CA GLU A 219 -7.20 -9.12 -23.56
C GLU A 219 -8.25 -8.61 -22.58
#